data_AF-A0A1H8H5Y7-F1
#
_entry.id   AF-A0A1H8H5Y7-F1
#
_cell.length_a   1.000
_cell.length_b   1.000
_cell.length_c   1.000
_cell.angle_alpha   90.00
_cell.angle_beta   90.00
_cell.angle_gamma   90.00
#
_symmetry.space_group_name_H-M   'P 1'
#
loop_
_entity.id
_entity.type
_entity.pdbx_description
1 polymer ?
#
loop_
_entity_poly.entity_id
_entity_poly.type
_entity_poly.pdbx_seq_one_letter_code
_entity_poly.pdbx_strand_id
1 'polypeptide(L)'
;TVAEKGNNFQDSVNFWEAGFNTKLADNLTLMAAYSKSDLDGVTDSVGSEVVNDGWFSELRYKQHNPSDVGSFAIFTNYRNVGAFSTIDATVDYTENVRGWTLGFDYVPMENTTIEVFYTTGTQVNATSTEGRQDVDIFRAQMEFYF
;
A
#
# COMPACT_ATOMS: atom_id res chain seq x y z
N THR A 1 11.87 -7.85 -44.51
CA THR A 1 11.75 -8.87 -43.45
C THR A 1 11.90 -8.15 -42.12
N VAL A 2 10.79 -7.84 -41.46
CA VAL A 2 10.83 -7.25 -40.11
C VAL A 2 10.92 -8.42 -39.14
N ALA A 3 12.00 -8.51 -38.39
CA ALA A 3 12.15 -9.55 -37.38
C ALA A 3 11.17 -9.25 -36.24
N GLU A 4 10.18 -10.10 -36.06
CA GLU A 4 9.39 -10.16 -34.83
C GLU A 4 10.34 -10.53 -33.69
N LYS A 5 10.66 -9.56 -32.83
CA LYS A 5 11.22 -9.87 -31.52
C LYS A 5 10.11 -10.64 -30.78
N GLY A 6 10.25 -11.95 -30.71
CA GLY A 6 9.36 -12.81 -29.94
C GLY A 6 9.25 -12.26 -28.52
N ASN A 7 8.02 -11.98 -28.10
CA ASN A 7 7.73 -11.62 -26.72
C ASN A 7 7.98 -12.87 -25.86
N ASN A 8 9.18 -13.00 -25.31
CA ASN A 8 9.49 -13.96 -24.27
C ASN A 8 8.84 -13.47 -22.96
N PHE A 9 7.52 -13.51 -22.86
CA PHE A 9 6.87 -13.44 -21.56
C PHE A 9 7.26 -14.71 -20.81
N GLN A 10 7.80 -14.56 -19.61
CA GLN A 10 8.12 -15.68 -18.74
C GLN A 10 6.81 -16.40 -18.38
N ASP A 11 6.70 -17.71 -18.68
CA ASP A 11 5.48 -18.51 -18.44
C ASP A 11 5.06 -18.58 -16.97
N SER A 12 5.92 -18.14 -16.05
CA SER A 12 5.66 -18.08 -14.61
C SER A 12 6.45 -16.93 -13.97
N VAL A 13 5.77 -16.14 -13.14
CA VAL A 13 6.37 -15.11 -12.28
C VAL A 13 6.37 -15.65 -10.86
N ASN A 14 7.53 -15.71 -10.23
CA ASN A 14 7.66 -16.01 -8.81
C ASN A 14 7.55 -14.71 -8.01
N PHE A 15 6.70 -14.73 -6.99
CA PHE A 15 6.53 -13.64 -6.04
C PHE A 15 6.90 -14.13 -4.65
N TRP A 16 7.62 -13.30 -3.90
CA TRP A 16 7.98 -13.57 -2.52
C TRP A 16 7.74 -12.34 -1.66
N GLU A 17 7.32 -12.58 -0.41
CA GLU A 17 7.11 -11.55 0.60
C GLU A 17 7.68 -12.04 1.93
N ALA A 18 8.29 -11.13 2.67
CA ALA A 18 8.72 -11.34 4.04
C ALA A 18 8.39 -10.11 4.87
N GLY A 19 7.87 -10.32 6.07
CA GLY A 19 7.51 -9.23 6.98
C GLY A 19 7.47 -9.66 8.44
N PHE A 20 7.36 -8.67 9.31
CA PHE A 20 7.16 -8.85 10.73
C PHE A 20 6.13 -7.86 11.26
N ASN A 21 5.49 -8.24 12.36
CA ASN A 21 4.61 -7.38 13.14
C ASN A 21 4.94 -7.59 14.62
N THR A 22 5.33 -6.52 15.31
CA THR A 22 5.78 -6.58 16.70
C THR A 22 5.22 -5.44 17.53
N LYS A 23 4.92 -5.73 18.80
CA LYS A 23 4.64 -4.70 19.80
C LYS A 23 5.96 -4.11 20.28
N LEU A 24 6.12 -2.80 20.13
CA LEU A 24 7.23 -2.03 20.68
C LEU A 24 6.95 -1.56 22.11
N ALA A 25 5.66 -1.34 22.44
CA ALA A 25 5.14 -1.05 23.77
C ALA A 25 3.66 -1.49 23.84
N ASP A 26 3.03 -1.40 25.01
CA ASP A 26 1.64 -1.86 25.24
C ASP A 26 0.64 -1.35 24.18
N ASN A 27 0.81 -0.09 23.77
CA ASN A 27 -0.04 0.59 22.79
C ASN A 27 0.69 0.96 21.51
N LEU A 28 1.90 0.43 21.24
CA LEU A 28 2.66 0.79 20.04
C LEU A 28 3.08 -0.46 19.28
N THR A 29 2.64 -0.56 18.03
CA THR A 29 2.93 -1.67 17.14
C THR A 29 3.73 -1.18 15.94
N LEU A 30 4.71 -1.97 15.52
CA LEU A 30 5.47 -1.79 14.29
C LEU A 30 5.21 -2.98 13.36
N MET A 31 4.74 -2.70 12.15
CA MET A 31 4.67 -3.64 11.05
C MET A 31 5.66 -3.22 9.97
N ALA A 32 6.36 -4.18 9.38
CA ALA A 32 7.11 -3.94 8.17
C ALA A 32 7.09 -5.18 7.27
N ALA A 33 7.04 -4.96 5.97
CA ALA A 33 7.05 -6.01 4.97
C ALA A 33 7.87 -5.57 3.75
N TYR A 34 8.48 -6.54 3.08
CA TYR A 34 9.16 -6.39 1.81
C TYR A 34 8.66 -7.50 0.87
N SER A 35 8.38 -7.14 -0.36
CA SER A 35 7.98 -8.07 -1.41
C SER A 35 8.82 -7.86 -2.66
N LYS A 36 8.98 -8.92 -3.45
CA LYS A 36 9.65 -8.83 -4.75
C LYS A 36 9.19 -9.96 -5.68
N SER A 37 9.21 -9.69 -6.97
CA SER A 37 9.04 -10.68 -8.01
C SER A 37 10.30 -10.83 -8.88
N ASP A 38 10.38 -11.94 -9.61
CA ASP A 38 11.39 -12.17 -10.65
C ASP A 38 10.94 -11.65 -12.04
N LEU A 39 9.90 -10.81 -12.07
CA LEU A 39 9.41 -10.17 -13.29
C LEU A 39 10.51 -9.27 -13.87
N ASP A 40 10.92 -9.57 -15.11
CA ASP A 40 11.93 -8.84 -15.86
C ASP A 40 11.40 -8.47 -17.25
N GLY A 41 11.85 -7.34 -17.80
CA GLY A 41 11.50 -6.88 -19.15
C GLY A 41 10.07 -6.39 -19.34
N VAL A 42 9.30 -6.18 -18.26
CA VAL A 42 7.96 -5.59 -18.34
C VAL A 42 8.06 -4.06 -18.25
N THR A 43 7.51 -3.39 -19.25
CA THR A 43 7.45 -1.93 -19.31
C THR A 43 6.03 -1.44 -19.04
N ASP A 44 5.91 -0.35 -18.29
CA ASP A 44 4.65 0.37 -18.09
C ASP A 44 4.20 1.04 -19.41
N SER A 45 3.01 1.64 -19.39
CA SER A 45 2.31 2.42 -20.40
C SER A 45 3.17 3.48 -21.11
N VAL A 46 4.30 3.88 -20.51
CA VAL A 46 5.22 4.90 -21.02
C VAL A 46 6.58 4.32 -21.45
N GLY A 47 6.73 2.99 -21.48
CA GLY A 47 7.96 2.31 -21.89
C GLY A 47 9.05 2.24 -20.81
N SER A 48 8.76 2.67 -19.58
CA SER A 48 9.67 2.54 -18.43
C SER A 48 9.56 1.16 -17.81
N GLU A 49 10.67 0.58 -17.37
CA GLU A 49 10.68 -0.69 -16.63
C GLU A 49 9.84 -0.58 -15.35
N VAL A 50 8.97 -1.57 -15.13
CA VAL A 50 8.09 -1.65 -13.97
C VAL A 50 8.91 -2.05 -12.75
N VAL A 51 8.79 -1.28 -11.67
CA VAL A 51 9.39 -1.66 -10.37
C VAL A 51 8.79 -2.99 -9.90
N ASN A 52 9.67 -3.98 -9.65
CA ASN A 52 9.31 -5.36 -9.30
C ASN A 52 9.51 -5.69 -7.81
N ASP A 53 9.80 -4.69 -6.98
CA ASP A 53 9.87 -4.81 -5.53
C ASP A 53 9.00 -3.79 -4.81
N GLY A 54 8.60 -4.15 -3.59
CA GLY A 54 7.74 -3.36 -2.74
C GLY A 54 8.19 -3.40 -1.29
N TRP A 55 7.95 -2.34 -0.56
CA TRP A 55 8.16 -2.32 0.89
C TRP A 55 7.16 -1.42 1.58
N PHE A 56 6.89 -1.75 2.83
CA PHE A 56 5.94 -1.06 3.68
C PHE A 56 6.44 -1.08 5.12
N SER A 57 6.25 0.02 5.84
CA SER A 57 6.43 0.07 7.28
C SER A 57 5.36 0.94 7.92
N GLU A 58 4.70 0.45 8.97
CA GLU A 58 3.67 1.18 9.72
C GLU A 58 3.98 1.19 11.20
N LEU A 59 3.83 2.37 11.81
CA LEU A 59 3.68 2.53 13.24
C LEU A 59 2.22 2.78 13.56
N ARG A 60 1.68 2.03 14.53
CA ARG A 60 0.30 2.16 14.98
C ARG A 60 0.23 2.33 16.49
N TYR A 61 -0.39 3.42 16.92
CA TYR A 61 -0.70 3.70 18.31
C TYR A 61 -2.14 3.28 18.64
N LYS A 62 -2.30 2.44 19.67
CA LYS A 62 -3.53 1.75 20.06
C LYS A 62 -4.14 0.90 18.92
N GLN A 63 -5.32 0.35 19.15
CA GLN A 63 -6.12 -0.38 18.16
C GLN A 63 -7.57 0.11 18.27
N HIS A 64 -8.25 0.20 17.15
CA HIS A 64 -9.70 0.34 17.13
C HIS A 64 -10.32 -1.05 17.22
N ASN A 65 -11.44 -1.17 17.92
CA ASN A 65 -12.19 -2.41 18.03
C ASN A 65 -13.68 -2.08 17.88
N PRO A 66 -14.37 -2.56 16.82
CA PRO A 66 -15.78 -2.25 16.59
C PRO A 66 -16.72 -2.59 17.75
N SER A 67 -16.32 -3.48 18.67
CA SER A 67 -17.07 -3.82 19.89
C SER A 67 -16.74 -2.95 21.10
N ASP A 68 -15.74 -2.06 21.02
CA ASP A 68 -15.30 -1.17 22.10
C ASP A 68 -15.53 0.31 21.71
N VAL A 69 -16.66 0.86 22.15
CA VAL A 69 -17.06 2.23 21.83
C VAL A 69 -16.06 3.23 22.41
N GLY A 70 -15.58 4.14 21.57
CA GLY A 70 -14.56 5.11 21.94
C GLY A 70 -13.12 4.61 21.73
N SER A 71 -12.94 3.35 21.34
CA SER A 71 -11.62 2.86 20.89
C SER A 71 -11.18 3.59 19.63
N PHE A 72 -9.87 3.75 19.49
CA PHE A 72 -9.26 4.49 18.40
C PHE A 72 -7.87 3.96 18.08
N ALA A 73 -7.42 4.24 16.86
CA ALA A 73 -6.03 4.06 16.47
C ALA A 73 -5.52 5.31 15.74
N ILE A 74 -4.23 5.62 15.90
CA ILE A 74 -3.51 6.53 15.03
C ILE A 74 -2.45 5.71 14.33
N PHE A 75 -2.35 5.80 13.01
CA PHE A 75 -1.34 5.09 12.26
C PHE A 75 -0.60 6.00 11.30
N THR A 76 0.68 5.71 11.10
CA THR A 76 1.45 6.30 10.02
C THR A 76 2.28 5.24 9.36
N ASN A 77 2.34 5.29 8.04
CA ASN A 77 3.17 4.37 7.28
C ASN A 77 3.97 5.11 6.20
N TYR A 78 5.09 4.51 5.85
CA TYR A 78 5.86 4.84 4.66
C TYR A 78 5.84 3.62 3.75
N ARG A 79 5.50 3.82 2.49
CA ARG A 79 5.28 2.74 1.53
C ARG A 79 5.98 3.00 0.21
N ASN A 80 6.32 1.92 -0.50
CA ASN A 80 6.67 1.86 -1.90
C ASN A 80 6.00 0.61 -2.45
N VAL A 81 4.79 0.77 -2.96
CA VAL A 81 3.93 -0.34 -3.38
C VAL A 81 3.68 -0.16 -4.87
N GLY A 82 4.33 -0.98 -5.69
CA GLY A 82 4.19 -0.94 -7.14
C GLY A 82 2.77 -1.30 -7.58
N ALA A 83 2.42 -1.01 -8.83
CA ALA A 83 1.07 -1.28 -9.40
C ALA A 83 0.63 -2.76 -9.35
N PHE A 84 1.51 -3.70 -8.96
CA PHE A 84 1.25 -5.14 -8.87
C PHE A 84 1.66 -5.78 -7.53
N SER A 85 1.91 -4.98 -6.49
CA SER A 85 2.05 -5.48 -5.12
C SER A 85 0.90 -4.90 -4.33
N THR A 86 0.04 -5.71 -3.72
CA THR A 86 -0.92 -5.21 -2.73
C THR A 86 -0.44 -5.70 -1.38
N ILE A 87 -0.18 -4.78 -0.45
CA ILE A 87 -0.05 -5.13 0.95
C ILE A 87 -1.41 -4.80 1.54
N ASP A 88 -2.19 -5.84 1.78
CA ASP A 88 -3.60 -5.75 2.15
C ASP A 88 -3.78 -4.96 3.46
N ALA A 89 -4.51 -3.86 3.38
CA ALA A 89 -5.20 -3.24 4.50
C ALA A 89 -6.64 -2.93 4.07
N THR A 90 -7.35 -3.94 3.59
CA THR A 90 -8.81 -4.04 3.39
C THR A 90 -9.49 -3.02 2.45
N VAL A 91 -8.87 -1.90 2.06
CA VAL A 91 -9.42 -0.92 1.10
C VAL A 91 -8.30 -0.08 0.44
N ASP A 92 -7.22 -0.71 -0.03
CA ASP A 92 -6.08 0.04 -0.55
C ASP A 92 -6.32 0.53 -1.99
N TYR A 93 -6.44 1.85 -2.17
CA TYR A 93 -6.44 2.53 -3.48
C TYR A 93 -5.14 3.34 -3.68
N THR A 94 -4.09 3.04 -2.90
CA THR A 94 -2.76 3.62 -3.05
C THR A 94 -1.80 2.68 -3.80
N GLU A 95 -2.34 1.96 -4.78
CA GLU A 95 -1.52 1.26 -5.77
C GLU A 95 -0.62 2.28 -6.49
N ASN A 96 0.62 1.89 -6.78
CA ASN A 96 1.62 2.74 -7.43
C ASN A 96 2.02 3.98 -6.62
N VAL A 97 1.97 3.96 -5.29
CA VAL A 97 2.37 5.10 -4.44
C VAL A 97 3.66 4.81 -3.68
N ARG A 98 4.59 5.76 -3.76
CA ARG A 98 5.72 5.90 -2.84
C ARG A 98 5.53 7.15 -2.01
N GLY A 99 5.23 6.99 -0.72
CA GLY A 99 4.81 8.11 0.10
C GLY A 99 4.51 7.79 1.55
N TRP A 100 4.10 8.82 2.27
CA TRP A 100 3.65 8.75 3.65
C TRP A 100 2.14 8.73 3.71
N THR A 101 1.59 7.93 4.60
CA THR A 101 0.18 8.01 5.04
C THR A 101 0.15 8.34 6.52
N LEU A 102 -0.78 9.23 6.90
CA LEU A 102 -1.19 9.45 8.28
C LEU A 102 -2.69 9.24 8.36
N GLY A 103 -3.14 8.42 9.30
CA GLY A 103 -4.55 8.10 9.47
C GLY A 103 -4.98 7.92 10.91
N PHE A 104 -6.30 7.90 11.07
CA PHE A 104 -6.99 7.81 12.34
C PHE A 104 -8.26 6.97 12.20
N ASP A 105 -8.42 6.03 13.12
CA ASP A 105 -9.58 5.15 13.22
C ASP A 105 -10.33 5.47 14.51
N TYR A 106 -11.65 5.45 14.47
CA TYR A 106 -12.50 5.69 15.65
C TYR A 106 -13.78 4.87 15.61
N VAL A 107 -14.19 4.36 16.77
CA VAL A 107 -15.44 3.60 16.94
C VAL A 107 -16.46 4.49 17.66
N PRO A 108 -17.32 5.24 16.93
CA PRO A 108 -18.31 6.13 17.53
C PRO A 108 -19.45 5.38 18.22
N MET A 109 -19.76 4.16 17.77
CA MET A 109 -20.79 3.29 18.30
C MET A 109 -20.46 1.83 17.95
N GLU A 110 -21.11 0.89 18.65
CA GLU A 110 -20.88 -0.53 18.44
C GLU A 110 -21.13 -0.92 16.98
N ASN A 111 -20.26 -1.77 16.44
CA ASN A 111 -20.27 -2.22 15.05
C ASN A 111 -20.16 -1.09 14.02
N THR A 112 -19.56 0.05 14.38
CA THR A 112 -19.29 1.15 13.44
C THR A 112 -17.86 1.64 13.59
N THR A 113 -17.14 1.73 12.48
CA THR A 113 -15.79 2.32 12.44
C THR A 113 -15.76 3.50 11.48
N ILE A 114 -15.13 4.59 11.87
CA ILE A 114 -14.76 5.71 11.01
C ILE A 114 -13.25 5.64 10.78
N GLU A 115 -12.83 5.70 9.53
CA GLU A 115 -11.43 5.83 9.14
C GLU A 115 -11.26 7.15 8.37
N VAL A 116 -10.21 7.90 8.70
CA VAL A 116 -9.80 9.08 7.96
C VAL A 116 -8.29 9.04 7.75
N PHE A 117 -7.83 9.26 6.53
CA PHE A 117 -6.40 9.33 6.25
C PHE A 117 -6.06 10.35 5.17
N TYR A 118 -4.79 10.75 5.19
CA TYR A 118 -4.15 11.50 4.13
C TYR A 118 -2.87 10.79 3.71
N THR A 119 -2.69 10.63 2.40
CA THR A 119 -1.48 10.08 1.77
C THR A 119 -0.86 11.13 0.87
N THR A 120 0.45 11.32 0.99
CA THR A 120 1.23 12.21 0.12
C THR A 120 2.51 11.52 -0.35
N GLY A 121 2.90 11.74 -1.60
CA GLY A 121 4.08 11.13 -2.18
C GLY A 121 4.15 11.29 -3.68
N THR A 122 4.72 10.29 -4.34
CA THR A 122 4.90 10.25 -5.80
C THR A 122 4.54 8.87 -6.32
N GLN A 123 4.27 8.78 -7.62
CA GLN A 123 4.06 7.49 -8.26
C GLN A 123 5.34 6.62 -8.23
N VAL A 124 5.20 5.31 -8.05
CA VAL A 124 6.34 4.36 -8.13
C VAL A 124 6.80 4.21 -9.58
N ASN A 125 5.86 4.05 -10.51
CA ASN A 125 6.03 4.00 -11.95
C ASN A 125 5.31 5.17 -12.60
N ALA A 126 5.94 5.75 -13.62
CA ALA A 126 5.36 6.87 -14.35
C ALA A 126 4.19 6.40 -15.23
N THR A 127 3.03 7.04 -15.08
CA THR A 127 1.86 6.79 -15.94
C THR A 127 1.78 7.76 -17.12
N SER A 128 2.69 8.75 -17.20
CA SER A 128 2.77 9.71 -18.30
C SER A 128 4.23 9.91 -18.79
N THR A 129 4.38 10.41 -20.02
CA THR A 129 5.69 10.76 -20.59
C THR A 129 6.37 11.95 -19.90
N GLU A 130 5.64 12.65 -19.03
CA GLU A 130 6.15 13.77 -18.22
C GLU A 130 6.87 13.29 -16.95
N GLY A 131 6.83 11.98 -16.66
CA GLY A 131 7.48 11.35 -15.51
C GLY A 131 6.51 10.94 -14.42
N ARG A 132 7.05 10.62 -13.23
CA ARG A 132 6.27 10.29 -12.05
C ARG A 132 5.52 11.52 -11.58
N GLN A 133 4.23 11.36 -11.31
CA GLN A 133 3.40 12.44 -10.78
C GLN A 133 3.36 12.42 -9.27
N ASP A 134 3.10 13.59 -8.68
CA ASP A 134 2.81 13.72 -7.26
C ASP A 134 1.46 13.07 -6.95
N VAL A 135 1.34 12.52 -5.75
CA VAL A 135 0.15 11.84 -5.24
C VAL A 135 -0.27 12.52 -3.96
N ASP A 136 -1.51 13.00 -3.93
CA ASP A 136 -2.18 13.53 -2.75
C ASP A 136 -3.59 12.95 -2.65
N ILE A 137 -3.84 12.15 -1.62
CA ILE A 137 -5.11 11.44 -1.43
C ILE A 137 -5.61 11.72 -0.02
N PHE A 138 -6.81 12.30 0.06
CA PHE A 138 -7.57 12.39 1.31
C PHE A 138 -8.77 11.45 1.23
N ARG A 139 -8.96 10.63 2.27
CA ARG A 139 -10.13 9.75 2.39
C ARG A 139 -10.76 9.88 3.77
N ALA A 140 -12.09 9.83 3.77
CA ALA A 140 -12.90 9.52 4.93
C ALA A 140 -13.83 8.37 4.57
N GLN A 141 -13.93 7.38 5.44
CA GLN A 141 -14.75 6.18 5.27
C GLN A 141 -15.48 5.87 6.58
N MET A 142 -16.67 5.30 6.45
CA MET A 142 -17.45 4.79 7.56
C MET A 142 -17.92 3.38 7.21
N GLU A 143 -17.66 2.43 8.10
CA GLU A 143 -18.02 1.03 7.96
C GLU A 143 -19.03 0.62 9.02
N PHE A 144 -20.02 -0.16 8.62
CA PHE A 144 -21.04 -0.74 9.50
C PHE A 144 -20.98 -2.27 9.42
N TYR A 145 -20.88 -2.93 10.57
CA TYR A 145 -20.89 -4.39 10.68
C TYR A 145 -22.27 -4.85 11.20
N PHE A 146 -22.82 -5.94 10.64
CA PHE A 146 -24.17 -6.43 10.95
C PHE A 146 -24.21 -7.96 11.09
#